data_AF-A0A4V1F9H5-F1
#
_entry.id   AF-A0A4V1F9H5-F1
#
_cell.length_a   1.000
_cell.length_b   1.000
_cell.length_c   1.000
_cell.angle_alpha   90.00
_cell.angle_beta   90.00
_cell.angle_gamma   90.00
#
_symmetry.space_group_name_H-M   'P 1'
#
loop_
_entity.id
_entity.type
_entity.pdbx_description
1 polymer ?
#
loop_
_entity_poly.entity_id
_entity_poly.type
_entity_poly.pdbx_seq_one_letter_code
_entity_poly.pdbx_strand_id
1 'polypeptide(L)'
;MANELKDKLVSVLAALQTQGMTPEQAVEHILHSFGGRAGEISTISVITPGLIADVLLTVYRDAVSARQIAIILHRLGYDRQAVAGALRSFFPELSRPGDGEKGA
;
A
#
# COMPACT_ATOMS: atom_id res chain seq x y z
N MET A 1 4.46 -13.32 -14.22
CA MET A 1 5.43 -12.93 -13.18
C MET A 1 4.92 -11.82 -12.25
N ALA A 2 4.92 -10.52 -12.62
CA ALA A 2 4.45 -9.46 -11.70
C ALA A 2 2.99 -9.64 -11.22
N ASN A 3 2.13 -10.14 -12.11
CA ASN A 3 0.72 -10.39 -11.80
C ASN A 3 0.51 -11.59 -10.85
N GLU A 4 1.38 -12.59 -10.87
CA GLU A 4 1.27 -13.77 -10.00
C GLU A 4 1.72 -13.48 -8.57
N LEU A 5 2.75 -12.64 -8.41
CA LEU A 5 3.15 -12.16 -7.09
C LEU A 5 2.02 -11.32 -6.48
N LYS A 6 1.43 -10.41 -7.27
CA LYS A 6 0.25 -9.65 -6.86
C LYS A 6 -0.88 -10.58 -6.42
N ASP A 7 -1.23 -11.58 -7.22
CA ASP A 7 -2.34 -12.50 -6.93
C ASP A 7 -2.11 -13.31 -5.63
N LYS A 8 -0.87 -13.79 -5.43
CA LYS A 8 -0.46 -14.43 -4.16
C LYS A 8 -0.57 -13.47 -2.98
N LEU A 9 -0.10 -12.24 -3.12
CA LEU A 9 -0.19 -11.23 -2.05
C LEU A 9 -1.65 -10.92 -1.73
N VAL A 10 -2.49 -10.70 -2.74
CA VAL A 10 -3.94 -10.49 -2.56
C VAL A 10 -4.56 -11.66 -1.80
N SER A 11 -4.25 -12.90 -2.20
CA SER A 11 -4.75 -14.09 -1.51
C SER A 11 -4.30 -14.16 -0.04
N VAL A 12 -3.03 -13.86 0.24
CA VAL A 12 -2.50 -13.86 1.62
C VAL A 12 -3.13 -12.73 2.44
N LEU A 13 -3.19 -11.50 1.93
CA LEU A 13 -3.84 -10.39 2.64
C LEU A 13 -5.33 -10.67 2.87
N ALA A 14 -6.04 -11.29 1.92
CA ALA A 14 -7.45 -11.65 2.10
C ALA A 14 -7.66 -12.70 3.19
N ALA A 15 -6.75 -13.67 3.29
CA ALA A 15 -6.73 -14.62 4.40
C ALA A 15 -6.47 -13.91 5.74
N LEU A 16 -5.51 -12.98 5.79
CA LEU A 16 -5.18 -12.20 6.99
C LEU A 16 -6.34 -11.26 7.39
N GLN A 17 -7.00 -10.63 6.41
CA GLN A 17 -8.22 -9.84 6.63
C GLN A 17 -9.33 -10.70 7.26
N THR A 18 -9.52 -11.92 6.77
CA THR A 18 -10.51 -12.88 7.32
C THR A 18 -10.18 -13.27 8.76
N GLN A 19 -8.90 -13.27 9.13
CA GLN A 19 -8.45 -13.44 10.51
C GLN A 19 -8.64 -12.18 11.38
N GLY A 20 -9.18 -11.09 10.82
CA GLY A 20 -9.38 -9.83 11.52
C GLY A 20 -8.11 -8.96 11.61
N MET A 21 -7.06 -9.27 10.85
CA MET A 21 -5.85 -8.45 10.84
C MET A 21 -6.06 -7.13 10.11
N THR A 22 -5.48 -6.08 10.66
CA THR A 22 -5.41 -4.76 10.01
C THR A 22 -4.50 -4.81 8.78
N PRO A 23 -4.72 -3.93 7.79
CA PRO A 23 -3.84 -3.82 6.62
C PRO A 23 -2.36 -3.62 6.98
N GLU A 24 -2.07 -2.86 8.04
CA GLU A 24 -0.71 -2.69 8.58
C GLU A 24 -0.10 -4.04 8.99
N GLN A 25 -0.80 -4.79 9.83
CA GLN A 25 -0.34 -6.10 10.33
C GLN A 25 -0.22 -7.12 9.21
N ALA A 26 -1.15 -7.10 8.25
CA ALA A 26 -1.12 -8.03 7.13
C ALA A 26 0.12 -7.81 6.25
N VAL A 27 0.46 -6.55 5.98
CA VAL A 27 1.65 -6.20 5.21
C VAL A 27 2.92 -6.52 5.99
N GLU A 28 2.99 -6.20 7.29
CA GLU A 28 4.11 -6.59 8.15
C GLU A 28 4.33 -8.10 8.18
N HIS A 29 3.25 -8.89 8.26
CA HIS A 29 3.31 -10.36 8.28
C HIS A 29 3.89 -10.91 6.98
N ILE A 30 3.47 -10.35 5.86
CA ILE A 30 3.98 -10.70 4.54
C ILE A 30 5.46 -10.39 4.44
N LEU A 31 5.87 -9.19 4.83
CA LEU A 31 7.26 -8.76 4.77
C LEU A 31 8.15 -9.66 5.63
N HIS A 32 7.67 -10.00 6.82
CA HIS A 32 8.33 -10.95 7.70
C HIS A 32 8.44 -12.35 7.04
N SER A 33 7.39 -12.80 6.36
CA SER A 33 7.38 -14.06 5.60
C SER A 33 8.34 -14.07 4.41
N PHE A 34 8.54 -12.92 3.75
CA PHE A 34 9.54 -12.72 2.70
C PHE A 34 10.98 -12.58 3.25
N GLY A 35 11.17 -12.56 4.57
CA GLY A 35 12.48 -12.51 5.22
C GLY A 35 13.11 -11.11 5.34
N GLY A 36 12.38 -10.05 4.96
CA GLY A 36 12.84 -8.68 5.06
C GLY A 36 12.36 -8.03 6.36
N ARG A 37 13.27 -7.45 7.15
CA ARG A 37 12.88 -6.55 8.24
C ARG A 37 12.24 -5.28 7.65
N ALA A 38 11.26 -4.70 8.34
CA ALA A 38 10.77 -3.36 8.00
C ALA A 38 11.97 -2.39 7.95
N GLY A 39 12.26 -1.84 6.77
CA GLY A 39 13.49 -1.06 6.49
C GLY A 39 14.42 -1.65 5.42
N GLU A 40 14.45 -2.97 5.19
CA GLU A 40 15.16 -3.60 4.07
C GLU A 40 14.28 -3.73 2.81
N ILE A 41 13.09 -3.17 2.85
CA ILE A 41 12.09 -3.35 1.79
C ILE A 41 12.54 -2.61 0.52
N SER A 42 13.28 -1.51 0.67
CA SER A 42 13.90 -0.78 -0.45
C SER A 42 14.96 -1.60 -1.22
N THR A 43 15.52 -2.67 -0.65
CA THR A 43 16.45 -3.56 -1.37
C THR A 43 15.74 -4.69 -2.11
N ILE A 44 14.49 -4.98 -1.76
CA ILE A 44 13.64 -5.94 -2.47
C ILE A 44 13.06 -5.24 -3.71
N SER A 45 13.83 -5.24 -4.80
CA SER A 45 13.52 -4.54 -6.06
C SER A 45 12.12 -4.83 -6.65
N VAL A 46 11.48 -5.95 -6.26
CA VAL A 46 10.15 -6.34 -6.72
C VAL A 46 8.99 -5.76 -5.88
N ILE A 47 9.21 -5.40 -4.60
CA ILE A 47 8.15 -4.85 -3.74
C ILE A 47 8.20 -3.33 -3.83
N THR A 48 7.46 -2.78 -4.79
CA THR A 48 7.31 -1.32 -4.95
C THR A 48 6.18 -0.79 -4.06
N PRO A 49 6.21 0.49 -3.66
CA PRO A 49 5.12 1.08 -2.89
C PRO A 49 3.79 1.06 -3.64
N GLY A 50 3.84 1.10 -4.98
CA GLY A 50 2.66 0.97 -5.82
C GLY A 50 2.03 -0.43 -5.77
N LEU A 51 2.84 -1.48 -5.70
CA LEU A 51 2.35 -2.86 -5.57
C LEU A 51 1.65 -3.07 -4.22
N ILE A 52 2.26 -2.60 -3.12
CA ILE A 52 1.65 -2.69 -1.79
C ILE A 52 0.34 -1.91 -1.73
N ALA A 53 0.33 -0.67 -2.26
CA ALA A 53 -0.87 0.16 -2.32
C ALA A 53 -1.99 -0.52 -3.11
N ASP A 54 -1.68 -1.09 -4.28
CA ASP A 54 -2.64 -1.78 -5.15
C ASP A 54 -3.25 -3.02 -4.48
N VAL A 55 -2.43 -3.84 -3.82
CA VAL A 55 -2.89 -5.05 -3.13
C VAL A 55 -3.75 -4.69 -1.91
N LEU A 56 -3.31 -3.69 -1.12
CA LEU A 56 -4.09 -3.17 0.01
C LEU A 56 -5.44 -2.64 -0.45
N LEU A 57 -5.46 -1.86 -1.54
CA LEU A 57 -6.69 -1.31 -2.11
C LEU A 57 -7.60 -2.41 -2.66
N THR A 58 -7.03 -3.52 -3.14
CA THR A 58 -7.78 -4.66 -3.67
C THR A 58 -8.47 -5.44 -2.54
N VAL A 59 -7.75 -5.75 -1.46
CA VAL A 59 -8.28 -6.58 -0.36
C VAL A 59 -9.11 -5.75 0.62
N TYR A 60 -8.59 -4.59 1.00
CA TYR A 60 -9.15 -3.73 2.03
C TYR A 60 -9.78 -2.46 1.44
N ARG A 61 -10.31 -2.52 0.22
CA ARG A 61 -10.98 -1.40 -0.49
C ARG A 61 -11.81 -0.49 0.42
N ASP A 62 -12.63 -1.11 1.26
CA ASP A 62 -13.62 -0.42 2.10
C ASP A 62 -13.02 0.03 3.45
N ALA A 63 -11.92 -0.60 3.87
CA ALA A 63 -11.30 -0.41 5.18
C ALA A 63 -10.02 0.44 5.16
N VAL A 64 -9.44 0.73 3.98
CA VAL A 64 -8.25 1.59 3.86
C VAL A 64 -8.57 2.90 3.17
N SER A 65 -8.09 3.98 3.78
CA SER A 65 -8.00 5.27 3.13
C SER A 65 -6.60 5.50 2.56
N ALA A 66 -6.47 6.38 1.58
CA ALA A 66 -5.18 6.81 1.03
C ALA A 66 -4.18 7.24 2.11
N ARG A 67 -4.67 7.95 3.14
CA ARG A 67 -3.84 8.35 4.30
C ARG A 67 -3.28 7.14 5.05
N GLN A 68 -4.06 6.07 5.18
CA GLN A 68 -3.65 4.86 5.88
C GLN A 68 -2.61 4.08 5.06
N ILE A 69 -2.81 3.99 3.74
CA ILE A 69 -1.79 3.47 2.82
C ILE A 69 -0.49 4.28 2.93
N ALA A 70 -0.58 5.62 2.99
CA ALA A 70 0.58 6.48 3.15
C ALA A 70 1.37 6.17 4.44
N ILE A 71 0.65 6.00 5.56
CA ILE A 71 1.23 5.69 6.87
C ILE A 71 1.89 4.31 6.84
N ILE A 72 1.22 3.30 6.27
CA ILE A 72 1.77 1.96 6.09
C ILE A 72 3.08 2.06 5.32
N LEU A 73 3.05 2.60 4.10
CA LEU A 73 4.23 2.71 3.24
C LEU A 73 5.38 3.47 3.92
N HIS A 74 5.07 4.53 4.67
CA HIS A 74 6.09 5.26 5.43
C HIS A 74 6.71 4.42 6.54
N ARG A 75 5.92 3.65 7.29
CA ARG A 75 6.41 2.71 8.31
C ARG A 75 7.26 1.58 7.73
N LEU A 76 7.00 1.20 6.49
CA LEU A 76 7.81 0.23 5.75
C LEU A 76 9.20 0.78 5.37
N GLY A 77 9.44 2.07 5.54
CA GLY A 77 10.70 2.71 5.17
C GLY A 77 10.75 3.15 3.71
N TYR A 78 9.61 3.22 3.02
CA TYR A 78 9.56 3.85 1.70
C TYR A 78 9.74 5.36 1.82
N ASP A 79 10.47 5.90 0.84
CA ASP A 79 10.72 7.33 0.76
C ASP A 79 9.42 8.11 0.49
N ARG A 80 9.29 9.30 1.08
CA ARG A 80 8.06 10.11 0.97
C ARG A 80 7.71 10.41 -0.48
N GLN A 81 8.70 10.58 -1.35
CA GLN A 81 8.48 10.80 -2.77
C GLN A 81 7.88 9.56 -3.45
N ALA A 82 8.34 8.37 -3.10
CA ALA A 82 7.84 7.12 -3.65
C ALA A 82 6.42 6.82 -3.14
N VAL A 83 6.14 7.12 -1.87
CA VAL A 83 4.79 7.06 -1.28
C VAL A 83 3.84 8.04 -1.99
N ALA A 84 4.23 9.29 -2.16
CA ALA A 84 3.43 10.29 -2.86
C ALA A 84 3.17 9.90 -4.32
N GLY A 85 4.17 9.34 -5.00
CA GLY A 85 4.03 8.81 -6.36
C GLY A 85 3.00 7.67 -6.45
N ALA A 86 3.08 6.70 -5.54
CA ALA A 86 2.10 5.61 -5.45
C ALA A 86 0.70 6.16 -5.19
N LEU A 87 0.52 7.01 -4.17
CA LEU A 87 -0.77 7.60 -3.84
C LEU A 87 -1.36 8.40 -4.99
N ARG A 88 -0.56 9.19 -5.71
CA ARG A 88 -1.02 9.93 -6.90
C ARG A 88 -1.51 9.00 -8.02
N SER A 89 -0.92 7.81 -8.13
CA SER A 89 -1.32 6.81 -9.12
C SER A 89 -2.68 6.19 -8.80
N PHE A 90 -3.00 5.94 -7.52
CA PHE A 90 -4.25 5.30 -7.09
C PHE A 90 -5.34 6.30 -6.69
N PHE A 91 -4.97 7.47 -6.21
CA PHE A 91 -5.84 8.54 -5.73
C PHE A 91 -5.47 9.86 -6.42
N PRO A 92 -5.77 10.00 -7.73
CA PRO A 92 -5.51 11.23 -8.46
C PRO A 92 -6.26 12.43 -7.88
N GLU A 93 -7.40 12.18 -7.21
CA GLU A 93 -8.20 13.18 -6.51
C GLU A 93 -7.45 13.89 -5.37
N LEU A 94 -6.49 13.22 -4.71
CA LEU A 94 -5.66 13.83 -3.67
C LEU A 94 -4.56 14.72 -4.23
N SER A 95 -4.22 14.53 -5.50
CA SER A 95 -3.26 15.37 -6.22
C SER A 95 -3.89 16.62 -6.81
N ARG A 96 -5.21 16.79 -6.66
CA ARG A 96 -5.89 18.01 -7.07
C ARG A 96 -5.83 19.01 -5.91
N PRO A 97 -4.96 20.03 -5.95
CA PRO A 97 -5.17 21.19 -5.07
C PRO A 97 -6.56 21.72 -5.40
N GLY A 98 -7.38 21.94 -4.37
CA GLY A 98 -8.82 22.12 -4.47
C GLY A 98 -9.32 22.83 -5.73
N ASP A 99 -10.02 22.11 -6.60
CA ASP A 99 -11.05 22.70 -7.45
C ASP A 99 -12.31 22.77 -6.57
N GLY A 100 -12.28 23.73 -5.64
CA GLY A 100 -13.21 23.83 -4.54
C GLY A 100 -13.33 25.26 -4.03
N GLU A 101 -13.20 26.25 -4.92
CA GLU A 101 -13.78 27.58 -4.68
C GLU A 101 -13.93 28.32 -6.02
N LYS A 102 -14.95 27.94 -6.80
CA LYS A 102 -15.57 28.88 -7.74
C LYS A 102 -16.60 29.69 -6.96
N GLY A 103 -16.19 30.86 -6.49
CA GLY A 103 -17.05 31.81 -5.79
C GLY A 103 -16.50 33.24 -5.90
N ALA A 104 -16.64 33.86 -7.07
CA ALA A 104 -16.72 35.31 -7.25
C ALA A 104 -17.24 35.61 -8.67
#